data_AF-A0AAW0XVH9-F1
#
_entry.id   AF-A0AAW0XVH9-F1
#
_cell.length_a   1.000
_cell.length_b   1.000
_cell.length_c   1.000
_cell.angle_alpha   90.00
_cell.angle_beta   90.00
_cell.angle_gamma   90.00
#
_symmetry.space_group_name_H-M   'P 1'
#
loop_
_entity.id
_entity.type
_entity.pdbx_description
1 polymer ?
#
loop_
_entity_poly.entity_id
_entity_poly.type
_entity_poly.pdbx_seq_one_letter_code
_entity_poly.pdbx_strand_id
1 'polypeptide(L)'
;PPVVYGSRVKEVVEGSIRMLAVLIFDQLNDVVYLRCDHKFVRHVCTLAASQGLLPHHLDPHQVSQLDANIVVQLFSPLVTSQRIMTTQFNNPYTSVSCQDGTTVVFQE
;
A
#
# COMPACT_ATOMS: atom_id res chain seq x y z
N PRO A 1 -32.99 -31.52 -31.25
CA PRO A 1 -32.95 -30.25 -30.48
C PRO A 1 -32.05 -30.39 -29.23
N PRO A 2 -30.94 -29.64 -29.12
CA PRO A 2 -30.17 -29.64 -27.90
C PRO A 2 -30.76 -28.62 -26.92
N VAL A 3 -31.22 -29.12 -25.76
CA VAL A 3 -31.47 -28.29 -24.57
C VAL A 3 -30.17 -28.32 -23.77
N VAL A 4 -29.44 -27.21 -23.78
CA VAL A 4 -28.30 -27.02 -22.88
C VAL A 4 -28.84 -26.26 -21.66
N TYR A 5 -28.99 -26.97 -20.54
CA TYR A 5 -29.22 -26.34 -19.25
C TYR A 5 -27.98 -25.53 -18.89
N GLY A 6 -28.16 -24.23 -18.73
CA GLY A 6 -27.10 -23.32 -18.34
C GLY A 6 -26.48 -23.74 -17.01
N SER A 7 -25.29 -24.30 -17.07
CA SER A 7 -24.37 -24.31 -15.95
C SER A 7 -23.91 -22.87 -15.73
N ARG A 8 -24.70 -22.11 -14.95
CA ARG A 8 -24.18 -20.95 -14.24
C ARG A 8 -23.13 -21.47 -13.26
N VAL A 9 -21.90 -21.62 -13.76
CA VAL A 9 -20.72 -21.57 -12.90
C VAL A 9 -20.80 -20.18 -12.28
N LYS A 10 -21.28 -20.10 -11.04
CA LYS A 10 -21.01 -18.95 -10.19
C LYS A 10 -19.49 -18.95 -10.07
N GLU A 11 -18.83 -18.12 -10.86
CA GLU A 11 -17.55 -17.58 -10.45
C GLU A 11 -17.79 -17.02 -9.06
N VAL A 12 -17.33 -17.77 -8.06
CA VAL A 12 -16.95 -17.19 -6.80
C VAL A 12 -15.81 -16.27 -7.21
N VAL A 13 -16.15 -15.02 -7.54
CA VAL A 13 -15.20 -13.93 -7.55
C VAL A 13 -14.74 -13.90 -6.10
N GLU A 14 -13.67 -14.63 -5.85
CA GLU A 14 -12.94 -14.69 -4.61
C GLU A 14 -12.73 -13.23 -4.22
N GLY A 15 -13.51 -12.77 -3.25
CA GLY A 15 -13.59 -11.35 -2.92
C GLY A 15 -12.16 -10.91 -2.64
N SER A 16 -11.61 -10.09 -3.55
CA SER A 16 -10.23 -9.66 -3.46
C SER A 16 -10.10 -8.85 -2.17
N ILE A 17 -9.69 -9.51 -1.10
CA ILE A 17 -9.56 -8.92 0.22
C ILE A 17 -8.50 -7.83 0.07
N ARG A 18 -8.97 -6.58 0.03
CA ARG A 18 -8.16 -5.39 -0.15
C ARG A 18 -7.22 -5.24 1.05
N MET A 19 -5.97 -4.87 0.78
CA MET A 19 -5.06 -4.47 1.85
C MET A 19 -5.42 -3.07 2.32
N LEU A 20 -5.31 -2.82 3.61
CA LEU A 20 -5.60 -1.52 4.22
C LEU A 20 -4.48 -1.10 5.16
N ALA A 21 -4.10 0.17 5.06
CA ALA A 21 -3.27 0.85 6.04
C ALA A 21 -3.72 2.30 6.22
N VAL A 22 -3.50 2.81 7.42
CA VAL A 22 -3.60 4.22 7.78
C VAL A 22 -2.25 4.63 8.33
N LEU A 23 -1.63 5.59 7.63
CA LEU A 23 -0.34 6.18 7.97
C LEU A 23 -0.58 7.66 8.26
N ILE A 24 -0.09 8.15 9.40
CA ILE A 24 -0.10 9.58 9.71
C ILE A 24 1.35 10.04 9.79
N PHE A 25 1.65 11.08 9.04
CA PHE A 25 2.97 11.71 8.99
C PHE A 25 2.91 13.09 9.62
N ASP A 26 3.95 13.47 10.37
CA ASP A 26 4.10 14.83 10.86
C ASP A 26 4.67 15.77 9.79
N GLN A 27 4.94 17.04 10.16
CA GLN A 27 5.48 18.03 9.24
C GLN A 27 6.90 17.71 8.73
N LEU A 28 7.65 16.85 9.42
CA LEU A 28 8.99 16.41 9.03
C LEU A 28 8.97 15.12 8.18
N ASN A 29 7.78 14.60 7.87
CA ASN A 29 7.54 13.31 7.20
C ASN A 29 7.93 12.09 8.04
N ASP A 30 7.94 12.22 9.36
CA ASP A 30 8.08 11.09 10.27
C ASP A 30 6.72 10.45 10.55
N VAL A 31 6.69 9.12 10.69
CA VAL A 31 5.46 8.36 10.96
C VAL A 31 5.10 8.49 12.44
N VAL A 32 3.97 9.14 12.72
CA VAL A 32 3.43 9.29 14.09
C VAL A 32 2.33 8.28 14.40
N TYR A 33 1.71 7.69 13.38
CA TYR A 33 0.73 6.63 13.54
C TYR A 33 0.78 5.65 12.36
N LEU A 34 0.73 4.36 12.71
CA LEU A 34 0.72 3.26 11.76
C LEU A 34 -0.30 2.22 12.22
N ARG A 35 -1.35 2.02 11.44
CA ARG A 35 -2.28 0.89 11.58
C ARG A 35 -2.45 0.22 10.23
N CYS A 36 -2.16 -1.08 10.16
CA CYS A 36 -2.24 -1.83 8.92
C CYS A 36 -2.68 -3.27 9.17
N ASP A 37 -3.18 -3.91 8.11
CA ASP A 37 -3.42 -5.35 8.13
C ASP A 37 -2.16 -6.15 7.74
N HIS A 38 -2.21 -7.47 7.99
CA HIS A 38 -1.11 -8.39 7.69
C HIS A 38 -0.77 -8.47 6.19
N LYS A 39 -1.72 -8.13 5.30
CA LYS A 39 -1.48 -8.16 3.85
C LYS A 39 -0.65 -6.96 3.43
N PHE A 40 -0.93 -5.79 4.01
CA PHE A 40 -0.14 -4.60 3.85
C PHE A 40 1.28 -4.81 4.40
N VAL A 41 1.41 -5.37 5.61
CA VAL A 41 2.74 -5.71 6.17
C VAL A 41 3.52 -6.58 5.19
N ARG A 42 2.93 -7.68 4.72
CA ARG A 42 3.59 -8.57 3.77
C ARG A 42 3.97 -7.86 2.48
N HIS A 43 3.05 -7.08 1.90
CA HIS A 43 3.29 -6.36 0.65
C HIS A 43 4.44 -5.37 0.79
N VAL A 44 4.42 -4.53 1.83
CA VAL A 44 5.48 -3.55 2.09
C VAL A 44 6.80 -4.24 2.42
N CYS A 45 6.81 -5.34 3.16
CA CYS A 45 8.04 -6.11 3.40
C CYS A 45 8.59 -6.74 2.12
N THR A 46 7.76 -7.26 1.22
CA THR A 46 8.22 -7.73 -0.10
C THR A 46 8.82 -6.58 -0.91
N LEU A 47 8.20 -5.40 -0.88
CA LEU A 47 8.72 -4.21 -1.54
C LEU A 47 10.06 -3.76 -0.92
N ALA A 48 10.14 -3.68 0.40
CA ALA A 48 11.34 -3.31 1.14
C ALA A 48 12.50 -4.28 0.87
N ALA A 49 12.24 -5.58 0.81
CA ALA A 49 13.24 -6.59 0.47
C ALA A 49 13.75 -6.42 -0.97
N SER A 50 12.84 -6.15 -1.92
CA SER A 50 13.21 -5.87 -3.32
C SER A 50 14.08 -4.62 -3.48
N GLN A 51 13.99 -3.68 -2.54
CA GLN A 51 14.76 -2.43 -2.51
C GLN A 51 16.00 -2.52 -1.60
N GLY A 52 16.28 -3.68 -1.00
CA GLY A 52 17.42 -3.85 -0.09
C GLY A 52 17.28 -3.14 1.27
N LEU A 53 16.05 -2.75 1.65
CA LEU A 53 15.75 -2.09 2.92
C LEU A 53 15.53 -3.08 4.07
N LEU A 54 15.29 -4.35 3.75
CA LEU A 54 15.25 -5.44 4.72
C LEU A 54 16.58 -6.19 4.77
N PRO A 55 17.10 -6.51 5.98
CA PRO A 55 18.23 -7.40 6.13
C PRO A 55 18.04 -8.73 5.39
N HIS A 56 19.06 -9.20 4.68
CA HIS A 56 19.00 -10.41 3.85
C HIS A 56 18.64 -11.71 4.58
N HIS A 57 18.76 -11.73 5.92
CA HIS A 57 18.41 -12.88 6.75
C HIS A 57 16.95 -12.88 7.21
N LEU A 58 16.21 -11.79 6.97
CA LEU A 58 14.80 -11.69 7.33
C LEU A 58 13.93 -12.11 6.15
N ASP A 59 13.11 -13.12 6.37
CA ASP A 59 12.06 -13.53 5.43
C ASP A 59 10.88 -12.54 5.53
N PRO A 60 10.51 -11.85 4.43
CA PRO A 60 9.36 -10.94 4.39
C PRO A 60 8.04 -11.58 4.84
N HIS A 61 7.92 -12.91 4.72
CA HIS A 61 6.73 -13.64 5.13
C HIS A 61 6.65 -13.91 6.65
N GLN A 62 7.77 -13.77 7.36
CA GLN A 62 7.86 -13.96 8.82
C GLN A 62 7.73 -12.65 9.60
N VAL A 63 7.75 -11.50 8.92
CA VAL A 63 7.60 -10.19 9.55
C VAL A 63 6.13 -9.98 9.95
N SER A 64 5.89 -9.90 11.26
CA SER A 64 4.54 -9.68 11.82
C SER A 64 4.21 -8.21 12.02
N GLN A 65 5.21 -7.32 12.06
CA GLN A 65 5.07 -5.89 12.28
C GLN A 65 6.01 -5.11 11.38
N LEU A 66 5.53 -3.98 10.88
CA LEU A 66 6.28 -3.13 9.97
C LEU A 66 7.06 -2.08 10.77
N ASP A 67 8.37 -1.97 10.51
CA ASP A 67 9.22 -0.94 11.08
C ASP A 67 8.86 0.44 10.50
N ALA A 68 8.65 1.43 11.37
CA ALA A 68 8.36 2.80 10.97
C ALA A 68 9.45 3.39 10.06
N ASN A 69 10.73 3.01 10.24
CA ASN A 69 11.82 3.45 9.39
C ASN A 69 11.65 2.99 7.93
N ILE A 70 11.19 1.74 7.73
CA ILE A 70 10.89 1.22 6.39
C ILE A 70 9.73 2.02 5.78
N VAL A 71 8.71 2.34 6.58
CA VAL A 71 7.58 3.18 6.12
C VAL A 71 8.08 4.56 5.70
N VAL A 72 8.89 5.23 6.52
CA VAL A 72 9.45 6.55 6.19
C VAL A 72 10.27 6.48 4.91
N GLN A 73 11.15 5.48 4.77
CA GLN A 73 11.99 5.33 3.56
C GLN A 73 11.17 5.13 2.29
N LEU A 74 10.08 4.37 2.35
CA LEU A 74 9.24 4.07 1.19
C LEU A 74 8.24 5.18 0.87
N PHE A 75 7.64 5.79 1.89
CA PHE A 75 6.49 6.69 1.72
C PHE A 75 6.81 8.17 1.90
N SER A 76 7.89 8.56 2.58
CA SER A 76 8.25 9.98 2.71
C SER A 76 8.49 10.69 1.37
N PRO A 77 9.05 10.06 0.32
CA PRO A 77 9.18 10.71 -0.99
C PRO A 77 7.82 11.00 -1.62
N LEU A 78 6.85 10.10 -1.41
CA LEU A 78 5.48 10.24 -1.93
C LEU A 78 4.72 11.35 -1.19
N VAL A 79 4.79 11.39 0.14
CA VAL A 79 4.20 12.47 0.96
C VAL A 79 4.83 13.82 0.60
N THR A 80 6.15 13.86 0.45
CA THR A 80 6.87 15.07 0.04
C THR A 80 6.43 15.54 -1.34
N SER A 81 6.28 14.63 -2.29
CA SER A 81 5.77 14.95 -3.63
C SER A 81 4.38 15.59 -3.57
N GLN A 82 3.46 15.02 -2.78
CA GLN A 82 2.12 15.56 -2.63
C GLN A 82 2.16 16.97 -2.01
N ARG A 83 2.94 17.18 -0.95
CA ARG A 83 3.10 18.51 -0.32
C ARG A 83 3.65 19.56 -1.28
N ILE A 84 4.64 19.20 -2.09
CA ILE A 84 5.20 20.11 -3.10
C ILE A 84 4.14 20.45 -4.15
N MET A 85 3.40 19.46 -4.65
CA MET A 85 2.33 19.69 -5.63
C MET A 85 1.22 20.59 -5.07
N THR A 86 0.86 20.42 -3.80
CA THR A 86 -0.13 21.26 -3.11
C THR A 86 0.40 22.69 -2.90
N THR A 87 1.60 22.83 -2.35
CA THR A 87 2.11 24.14 -1.87
C THR A 87 2.80 24.98 -2.94
N GLN A 88 3.52 24.36 -3.88
CA GLN A 88 4.35 25.08 -4.87
C GLN A 88 3.67 25.18 -6.24
N PHE A 89 2.89 24.16 -6.60
CA PHE A 89 2.28 24.06 -7.93
C PHE A 89 0.77 24.32 -7.93
N ASN A 90 0.15 24.48 -6.75
CA ASN A 90 -1.28 24.65 -6.58
C ASN A 90 -2.09 23.58 -7.35
N ASN A 91 -1.56 22.35 -7.38
CA ASN A 91 -2.13 21.19 -8.07
C ASN A 91 -2.18 19.98 -7.12
N PRO A 92 -3.01 20.04 -6.06
CA PRO A 92 -3.11 18.95 -5.11
C PRO A 92 -3.76 17.72 -5.76
N TYR A 93 -3.09 16.57 -5.69
CA TYR A 93 -3.73 15.29 -5.96
C TYR A 93 -4.20 14.66 -4.64
N THR A 94 -5.41 14.09 -4.65
CA THR A 94 -6.01 13.44 -3.48
C THR A 94 -5.76 11.94 -3.43
N SER A 95 -5.25 11.36 -4.53
CA SER A 95 -4.95 9.92 -4.59
C SER A 95 -3.97 9.59 -5.70
N VAL A 96 -3.24 8.48 -5.52
CA VAL A 96 -2.36 7.86 -6.52
C VAL A 96 -2.76 6.39 -6.66
N SER A 97 -2.93 5.92 -7.90
CA SER A 97 -3.20 4.51 -8.22
C SER A 97 -1.98 3.88 -8.87
N CYS A 98 -1.56 2.75 -8.32
CA CYS A 98 -0.41 1.97 -8.79
C CYS A 98 -0.85 0.90 -9.80
N GLN A 99 0.11 0.41 -10.61
CA GLN A 99 -0.14 -0.61 -11.63
C GLN A 99 -0.55 -1.97 -11.05
N ASP A 100 -0.20 -2.24 -9.79
CA ASP A 100 -0.59 -3.43 -9.04
C ASP A 100 -2.03 -3.36 -8.49
N GLY A 101 -2.76 -2.27 -8.78
CA GLY A 101 -4.11 -2.02 -8.29
C GLY A 101 -4.18 -1.41 -6.88
N THR A 102 -3.04 -1.12 -6.25
CA THR A 102 -3.00 -0.42 -4.96
C THR A 102 -3.37 1.06 -5.16
N THR A 103 -4.20 1.60 -4.28
CA THR A 103 -4.55 3.04 -4.28
C THR A 103 -4.14 3.66 -2.97
N VAL A 104 -3.35 4.74 -3.05
CA VAL A 104 -2.99 5.60 -1.93
C VAL A 104 -3.89 6.82 -1.97
N VAL A 105 -4.53 7.15 -0.85
CA VAL A 105 -5.37 8.34 -0.70
C VAL A 105 -4.68 9.29 0.28
N PHE A 106 -4.62 10.57 -0.08
CA PHE A 106 -4.04 11.63 0.73
C PHE A 106 -5.15 12.43 1.40
N GLN A 107 -4.99 12.65 2.69
CA GLN A 107 -5.87 13.49 3.50
C GLN A 107 -5.00 14.31 4.44
N GLU A 108 -5.16 15.63 4.38
CA GLU A 108 -4.52 16.62 5.27
C GLU A 108 -5.50 17.11 6.33
#